data_AF-A0AAV0KFP0-F1
#
_entry.id   AF-A0AAV0KFP0-F1
#
_cell.length_a   1.000
_cell.length_b   1.000
_cell.length_c   1.000
_cell.angle_alpha   90.00
_cell.angle_beta   90.00
_cell.angle_gamma   90.00
#
_symmetry.space_group_name_H-M   'P 1'
#
loop_
_entity.id
_entity.type
_entity.pdbx_description
1 polymer ?
#
loop_
_entity_poly.entity_id
_entity_poly.type
_entity_poly.pdbx_seq_one_letter_code
_entity_poly.pdbx_strand_id
1 'polypeptide(L)'
;MCGFLVKDSPFNAATWFLLANDPIAVDPWRSFGAWIRQPPAAAGDFPFTHAHNGKKLYEVCRDVPRIAKMMNEGIGRDIWLFSKALLAKCGSHFNGLKSIVDVGGHTGTISEDLAEAFPGIHCTVFDLAQVVSPAGDVFQEIPPADAVFLKVSSSRSYDTPSHNMKSHFFSSFNACSGYCATGATNHV
;
A
#
# COMPACT_ATOMS: atom_id res chain seq x y z
N MET A 1 10.40 -10.71 -26.44
CA MET A 1 8.97 -10.51 -26.11
C MET A 1 8.87 -9.69 -24.84
N CYS A 2 7.89 -8.78 -24.75
CA CYS A 2 7.67 -7.96 -23.57
C CYS A 2 7.09 -8.84 -22.44
N GLY A 3 7.83 -9.05 -21.35
CA GLY A 3 7.49 -10.01 -20.30
C GLY A 3 6.30 -9.62 -19.41
N PHE A 4 5.70 -8.45 -19.59
CA PHE A 4 4.64 -7.95 -18.69
C PHE A 4 3.30 -8.68 -18.79
N LEU A 5 3.04 -9.40 -19.89
CA LEU A 5 1.79 -10.14 -20.12
C LEU A 5 1.98 -11.66 -20.13
N VAL A 6 3.18 -12.13 -19.80
CA VAL A 6 3.49 -13.57 -19.73
C VAL A 6 3.18 -14.06 -18.32
N LYS A 7 2.31 -15.07 -18.19
CA LYS A 7 1.79 -15.56 -16.91
C LYS A 7 2.88 -15.84 -15.86
N ASP A 8 3.95 -16.50 -16.28
CA ASP A 8 5.04 -16.97 -15.42
C ASP A 8 6.26 -16.03 -15.40
N SER A 9 6.11 -14.83 -15.98
CA SER A 9 7.16 -13.81 -15.91
C SER A 9 7.23 -13.18 -14.53
N PRO A 10 8.44 -12.95 -13.98
CA PRO A 10 8.61 -12.21 -12.73
C PRO A 10 8.13 -10.75 -12.82
N PHE A 11 7.94 -10.24 -14.04
CA PHE A 11 7.43 -8.89 -14.32
C PHE A 11 5.97 -8.90 -14.77
N ASN A 12 5.23 -9.99 -14.57
CA ASN A 12 3.83 -10.06 -14.99
C ASN A 12 2.98 -8.98 -14.29
N ALA A 13 2.41 -8.07 -15.09
CA ALA A 13 1.54 -6.99 -14.66
C ALA A 13 0.13 -7.11 -15.30
N ALA A 14 -0.23 -8.28 -15.82
CA ALA A 14 -1.51 -8.49 -16.50
C ALA A 14 -2.71 -8.20 -15.59
N THR A 15 -2.64 -8.54 -14.30
CA THR A 15 -3.72 -8.25 -13.33
C THR A 15 -3.91 -6.75 -13.11
N TRP A 16 -2.82 -5.97 -13.08
CA TRP A 16 -2.90 -4.51 -13.06
C TRP A 16 -3.51 -3.94 -14.33
N PHE A 17 -3.15 -4.49 -15.50
CA PHE A 17 -3.76 -4.08 -16.77
C PHE A 17 -5.27 -4.37 -16.80
N LEU A 18 -5.68 -5.56 -16.34
CA LEU A 18 -7.09 -5.92 -16.25
C LEU A 18 -7.84 -5.03 -15.25
N LEU A 19 -7.26 -4.77 -14.08
CA LEU A 19 -7.86 -3.90 -13.07
C LEU A 19 -7.98 -2.46 -13.58
N ALA A 20 -6.94 -1.91 -14.20
CA ALA A 20 -6.95 -0.54 -14.72
C ALA A 20 -8.01 -0.29 -15.80
N ASN A 21 -8.45 -1.36 -16.48
CA ASN A 21 -9.52 -1.31 -17.49
C ASN A 21 -10.87 -1.81 -16.95
N ASP A 22 -10.94 -2.22 -15.69
CA ASP A 22 -12.19 -2.64 -15.06
C ASP A 22 -13.08 -1.42 -14.79
N PRO A 23 -14.41 -1.50 -14.96
CA PRO A 23 -15.32 -0.41 -14.61
C PRO A 23 -15.08 0.14 -13.20
N ILE A 24 -14.73 -0.70 -12.23
CA ILE A 24 -14.46 -0.25 -10.86
C ILE A 24 -13.29 0.73 -10.78
N ALA A 25 -12.25 0.55 -11.60
CA ALA A 25 -11.13 1.49 -11.67
C ALA A 25 -11.37 2.65 -12.64
N VAL A 26 -12.19 2.44 -13.68
CA VAL A 26 -12.43 3.42 -14.76
C VAL A 26 -13.50 4.45 -14.38
N ASP A 27 -14.54 4.06 -13.66
CA ASP A 27 -15.68 4.91 -13.31
C ASP A 27 -15.30 6.17 -12.49
N PRO A 28 -14.33 6.13 -11.55
CA PRO A 28 -13.80 7.33 -10.91
C PRO A 28 -13.28 8.38 -11.91
N TRP A 29 -12.67 7.95 -13.02
CA TRP A 29 -12.19 8.86 -14.06
C TRP A 29 -13.32 9.42 -14.90
N ARG A 30 -14.36 8.62 -15.17
CA ARG A 30 -15.55 9.06 -15.90
C ARG A 30 -16.35 10.10 -15.11
N SER A 31 -16.45 9.90 -13.80
CA SER A 31 -17.20 10.78 -12.89
C SER A 31 -16.34 11.92 -12.33
N PHE A 32 -15.04 11.98 -12.66
CA PHE A 32 -14.10 12.97 -12.13
C PHE A 32 -14.57 14.41 -12.33
N GLY A 33 -15.10 14.72 -13.52
CA GLY A 33 -15.63 16.05 -13.82
C GLY A 33 -16.88 16.39 -12.99
N ALA A 34 -17.75 15.41 -12.72
CA ALA A 34 -18.91 15.63 -11.85
C ALA A 34 -18.45 15.86 -10.40
N TRP A 35 -17.53 15.02 -9.92
CA TRP A 35 -16.94 15.11 -8.59
C TRP A 35 -16.30 16.47 -8.31
N ILE A 36 -15.44 16.99 -9.19
CA ILE A 36 -14.72 18.26 -8.96
C ILE A 36 -15.66 19.48 -8.88
N ARG A 37 -16.87 19.36 -9.41
CA ARG A 37 -17.90 20.42 -9.37
C ARG A 37 -18.82 20.33 -8.14
N GLN A 38 -18.74 19.26 -7.35
CA GLN A 38 -19.53 19.15 -6.14
C GLN A 38 -18.99 20.08 -5.04
N PRO A 39 -19.86 20.65 -4.20
CA PRO A 39 -19.41 21.38 -3.03
C PRO A 39 -18.65 20.42 -2.10
N PRO A 40 -17.65 20.89 -1.33
CA PRO A 40 -16.81 20.03 -0.48
C PRO A 40 -17.59 19.10 0.45
N ALA A 41 -18.73 19.56 0.99
CA ALA A 41 -19.59 18.76 1.86
C ALA A 41 -20.30 17.58 1.16
N ALA A 42 -20.39 17.58 -0.17
CA ALA A 42 -21.08 16.54 -0.95
C ALA A 42 -20.15 15.71 -1.85
N ALA A 43 -18.92 16.18 -2.10
CA ALA A 43 -17.95 15.55 -3.00
C ALA A 43 -17.43 14.19 -2.49
N GLY A 44 -17.45 13.96 -1.18
CA GLY A 44 -16.72 12.86 -0.55
C GLY A 44 -15.20 13.05 -0.67
N ASP A 45 -14.43 12.22 0.05
CA ASP A 45 -12.98 12.42 0.23
C ASP A 45 -12.18 12.26 -1.08
N PHE A 46 -12.64 11.41 -2.01
CA PHE A 46 -11.89 11.07 -3.23
C PHE A 46 -12.81 10.75 -4.42
N PRO A 47 -12.38 10.94 -5.69
CA PRO A 47 -13.20 10.58 -6.87
C PRO A 47 -13.71 9.13 -6.85
N PHE A 48 -12.92 8.22 -6.26
CA PHE A 48 -13.31 6.82 -6.11
C PHE A 48 -14.56 6.66 -5.23
N THR A 49 -14.59 7.31 -4.07
CA THR A 49 -15.75 7.22 -3.17
C THR A 49 -16.99 7.82 -3.82
N HIS A 50 -16.83 8.89 -4.60
CA HIS A 50 -17.93 9.48 -5.35
C HIS A 50 -18.51 8.52 -6.40
N ALA A 51 -17.66 7.86 -7.19
CA ALA A 51 -18.11 6.90 -8.21
C ALA A 51 -18.73 5.62 -7.61
N HIS A 52 -18.36 5.28 -6.36
CA HIS A 52 -18.75 4.01 -5.71
C HIS A 52 -19.68 4.20 -4.51
N ASN A 53 -20.57 5.19 -4.56
CA ASN A 53 -21.63 5.42 -3.56
C ASN A 53 -21.08 5.56 -2.12
N GLY A 54 -19.98 6.30 -1.97
CA GLY A 54 -19.30 6.53 -0.69
C GLY A 54 -18.35 5.41 -0.26
N LYS A 55 -18.32 4.27 -0.94
CA LYS A 55 -17.46 3.13 -0.56
C LYS A 55 -16.00 3.41 -0.89
N LYS A 56 -15.12 3.05 0.04
CA LYS A 56 -13.67 3.06 -0.15
C LYS A 56 -13.22 1.79 -0.88
N LEU A 57 -12.02 1.82 -1.47
CA LEU A 57 -11.50 0.70 -2.28
C LEU A 57 -11.47 -0.63 -1.50
N TYR A 58 -11.04 -0.63 -0.24
CA TYR A 58 -11.02 -1.86 0.58
C TYR A 58 -12.43 -2.41 0.85
N GLU A 59 -13.45 -1.55 0.91
CA GLU A 59 -14.85 -1.95 1.08
C GLU A 59 -15.40 -2.55 -0.21
N VAL A 60 -15.04 -1.98 -1.36
CA VAL A 60 -15.36 -2.57 -2.67
C VAL A 60 -14.66 -3.91 -2.84
N CYS A 61 -13.39 -4.05 -2.45
CA CYS A 61 -12.68 -5.33 -2.48
C CYS A 61 -13.37 -6.39 -1.61
N ARG A 62 -13.80 -6.01 -0.40
CA ARG A 62 -14.56 -6.88 0.50
C ARG A 62 -15.88 -7.35 -0.13
N ASP A 63 -16.58 -6.46 -0.81
CA ASP A 63 -17.90 -6.74 -1.39
C ASP A 63 -17.82 -7.44 -2.76
N VAL A 64 -16.70 -7.29 -3.48
CA VAL A 64 -16.50 -7.81 -4.84
C VAL A 64 -15.26 -8.72 -4.88
N PRO A 65 -15.42 -10.04 -4.60
CA PRO A 65 -14.31 -10.98 -4.46
C PRO A 65 -13.36 -11.06 -5.67
N ARG A 66 -13.89 -10.87 -6.89
CA ARG A 66 -13.07 -10.82 -8.12
C ARG A 66 -12.04 -9.69 -8.07
N ILE A 67 -12.42 -8.52 -7.54
CA ILE A 67 -11.55 -7.35 -7.43
C ILE A 67 -10.51 -7.57 -6.34
N ALA A 68 -10.92 -8.09 -5.18
CA ALA A 68 -9.99 -8.50 -4.13
C ALA A 68 -8.94 -9.48 -4.66
N LYS A 69 -9.34 -10.48 -5.45
CA LYS A 69 -8.43 -11.43 -6.07
C LYS A 69 -7.42 -10.74 -6.99
N MET A 70 -7.89 -9.90 -7.93
CA MET A 70 -7.00 -9.19 -8.85
C MET A 70 -6.04 -8.22 -8.13
N MET A 71 -6.53 -7.55 -7.08
CA MET A 71 -5.73 -6.67 -6.22
C MET A 71 -4.65 -7.46 -5.48
N ASN A 72 -4.99 -8.56 -4.84
CA ASN A 72 -4.02 -9.39 -4.11
C ASN A 72 -2.97 -9.99 -5.05
N GLU A 73 -3.37 -10.44 -6.24
CA GLU A 73 -2.43 -10.95 -7.23
C GLU A 73 -1.48 -9.85 -7.74
N GLY A 74 -2.00 -8.65 -8.04
CA GLY A 74 -1.19 -7.51 -8.48
C GLY A 74 -0.24 -6.99 -7.39
N ILE A 75 -0.78 -6.73 -6.20
CA ILE A 75 -0.02 -6.27 -5.03
C ILE A 75 1.04 -7.29 -4.63
N GLY A 76 0.71 -8.58 -4.58
CA GLY A 76 1.67 -9.63 -4.23
C GLY A 76 2.86 -9.67 -5.18
N ARG A 77 2.63 -9.50 -6.49
CA ARG A 77 3.71 -9.42 -7.49
C ARG A 77 4.57 -8.17 -7.32
N ASP A 78 3.95 -7.02 -7.10
CA ASP A 78 4.68 -5.77 -6.85
C ASP A 78 5.48 -5.81 -5.54
N ILE A 79 4.95 -6.44 -4.50
CA ILE A 79 5.65 -6.64 -3.21
C ILE A 79 6.85 -7.54 -3.42
N TRP A 80 6.69 -8.68 -4.11
CA TRP A 80 7.80 -9.57 -4.42
C TRP A 80 8.90 -8.88 -5.23
N LEU A 81 8.55 -8.16 -6.30
CA LEU A 81 9.56 -7.47 -7.11
C LEU A 81 10.26 -6.37 -6.31
N PHE A 82 9.49 -5.64 -5.51
CA PHE A 82 10.01 -4.60 -4.64
C PHE A 82 10.93 -5.17 -3.57
N SER A 83 10.61 -6.30 -2.93
CA SER A 83 11.43 -6.90 -1.88
C SER A 83 12.79 -7.33 -2.42
N LYS A 84 12.85 -7.90 -3.63
CA LYS A 84 14.13 -8.22 -4.29
C LYS A 84 14.97 -6.98 -4.55
N ALA A 85 14.36 -5.89 -5.01
CA ALA A 85 15.06 -4.63 -5.22
C ALA A 85 15.50 -3.97 -3.90
N LEU A 86 14.66 -4.05 -2.86
CA LEU A 86 14.92 -3.52 -1.52
C LEU A 86 16.15 -4.18 -0.91
N LEU A 87 16.21 -5.51 -0.88
CA LEU A 87 17.36 -6.23 -0.35
C LEU A 87 18.64 -5.93 -1.15
N ALA A 88 18.54 -5.93 -2.48
CA ALA A 88 19.70 -5.72 -3.35
C ALA A 88 20.30 -4.30 -3.23
N LYS A 89 19.47 -3.27 -3.05
CA LYS A 89 19.90 -1.87 -3.08
C LYS A 89 19.99 -1.21 -1.71
N CYS A 90 19.16 -1.64 -0.77
CA CYS A 90 18.98 -0.99 0.52
C CYS A 90 19.30 -1.93 1.70
N GLY A 91 19.71 -3.18 1.46
CA GLY A 91 19.97 -4.18 2.50
C GLY A 91 20.83 -3.69 3.66
N SER A 92 21.87 -2.89 3.38
CA SER A 92 22.77 -2.36 4.40
C SER A 92 22.09 -1.50 5.48
N HIS A 93 20.93 -0.90 5.18
CA HIS A 93 20.18 -0.08 6.14
C HIS A 93 19.50 -0.91 7.23
N PHE A 94 19.39 -2.23 7.05
CA PHE A 94 18.82 -3.14 8.03
C PHE A 94 19.88 -3.72 8.98
N ASN A 95 21.17 -3.47 8.72
CA ASN A 95 22.25 -3.98 9.58
C ASN A 95 22.16 -3.42 11.00
N GLY A 96 22.20 -4.30 11.98
CA GLY A 96 22.21 -3.95 13.41
C GLY A 96 20.84 -3.70 14.02
N LEU A 97 19.76 -3.71 13.23
CA LEU A 97 18.40 -3.79 13.76
C LEU A 97 18.19 -5.14 14.46
N LYS A 98 17.38 -5.15 15.51
CA LYS A 98 16.94 -6.38 16.20
C LYS A 98 15.46 -6.65 15.95
N SER A 99 14.69 -5.63 15.61
CA SER A 99 13.25 -5.72 15.37
C SER A 99 12.76 -4.75 14.31
N ILE A 100 11.79 -5.18 13.50
CA ILE A 100 11.13 -4.35 12.50
C ILE A 100 9.64 -4.69 12.41
N VAL A 101 8.80 -3.68 12.23
CA VAL A 101 7.37 -3.85 11.97
C VAL A 101 7.06 -3.44 10.53
N ASP A 102 6.53 -4.37 9.74
CA ASP A 102 6.07 -4.18 8.37
C ASP A 102 4.58 -3.81 8.37
N VAL A 103 4.32 -2.51 8.33
CA VAL A 103 2.98 -1.93 8.38
C VAL A 103 2.35 -1.95 6.99
N GLY A 104 1.14 -2.52 6.88
CA GLY A 104 0.53 -2.83 5.60
C GLY A 104 1.30 -3.93 4.85
N GLY A 105 1.96 -4.83 5.59
CA GLY A 105 2.85 -5.85 5.05
C GLY A 105 2.17 -6.93 4.22
N HIS A 106 0.84 -6.88 4.07
CA HIS A 106 0.05 -7.83 3.30
C HIS A 106 0.28 -9.27 3.80
N THR A 107 0.66 -10.19 2.91
CA THR A 107 1.00 -11.58 3.26
C THR A 107 2.37 -11.73 3.90
N GLY A 108 3.09 -10.64 4.18
CA GLY A 108 4.37 -10.67 4.90
C GLY A 108 5.60 -10.92 4.04
N THR A 109 5.50 -10.88 2.71
CA THR A 109 6.61 -11.22 1.80
C THR A 109 7.88 -10.39 2.03
N ILE A 110 7.76 -9.11 2.40
CA ILE A 110 8.94 -8.28 2.73
C ILE A 110 9.55 -8.74 4.05
N SER A 111 8.72 -9.01 5.06
CA SER A 111 9.16 -9.53 6.35
C SER A 111 9.85 -10.89 6.23
N GLU A 112 9.33 -11.80 5.39
CA GLU A 112 9.94 -13.10 5.09
C GLU A 112 11.32 -12.92 4.44
N ASP A 113 11.41 -12.10 3.38
CA ASP A 113 12.65 -11.81 2.68
C ASP A 113 13.70 -11.14 3.60
N LEU A 114 13.26 -10.25 4.51
CA LEU A 114 14.14 -9.62 5.50
C LEU A 114 14.63 -10.62 6.56
N ALA A 115 13.76 -11.48 7.08
CA ALA A 115 14.14 -12.50 8.06
C ALA A 115 15.12 -13.52 7.48
N GLU A 116 14.97 -13.87 6.19
CA GLU A 116 15.92 -14.73 5.48
C GLU A 116 17.29 -14.05 5.30
N ALA A 117 17.30 -12.78 4.89
CA ALA A 117 18.54 -12.03 4.66
C ALA A 117 19.25 -11.62 5.96
N PHE A 118 18.51 -11.41 7.04
CA PHE A 118 19.00 -10.95 8.35
C PHE A 118 18.40 -11.77 9.50
N PRO A 119 18.92 -12.99 9.76
CA PRO A 119 18.34 -13.90 10.77
C PRO A 119 18.28 -13.38 12.20
N GLY A 120 19.00 -12.29 12.50
CA GLY A 120 18.98 -11.62 13.81
C GLY A 120 17.85 -10.59 13.98
N ILE A 121 17.08 -10.29 12.92
CA ILE A 121 15.97 -9.33 12.96
C ILE A 121 14.66 -10.07 13.21
N HIS A 122 13.95 -9.68 14.27
CA HIS A 122 12.57 -10.09 14.49
C HIS A 122 11.62 -9.23 13.64
N CYS A 123 10.91 -9.85 12.71
CA CYS A 123 9.96 -9.16 11.83
C CYS A 123 8.51 -9.40 12.28
N THR A 124 7.75 -8.32 12.42
CA THR A 124 6.31 -8.36 12.72
C THR A 124 5.53 -7.82 11.52
N VAL A 125 4.61 -8.61 10.97
CA VAL A 125 3.69 -8.15 9.92
C VAL A 125 2.45 -7.55 10.58
N PHE A 126 2.13 -6.31 10.26
CA PHE A 126 1.01 -5.58 10.83
C PHE A 126 0.09 -5.05 9.73
N ASP A 127 -1.09 -5.65 9.58
CA ASP A 127 -2.08 -5.28 8.56
C ASP A 127 -3.50 -5.36 9.16
N LEU A 128 -4.52 -5.00 8.37
CA LEU A 128 -5.93 -5.08 8.75
C LEU A 128 -6.33 -6.52 9.08
N ALA A 129 -7.32 -6.68 9.95
CA ALA A 129 -7.80 -7.99 10.42
C ALA A 129 -8.32 -8.92 9.31
N GLN A 130 -8.69 -8.34 8.18
CA GLN A 130 -9.08 -9.09 6.97
C GLN A 130 -7.88 -9.72 6.23
N VAL A 131 -6.65 -9.40 6.63
CA VAL A 131 -5.40 -9.81 5.96
C VAL A 131 -4.52 -10.66 6.89
N VAL A 132 -4.34 -10.27 8.16
CA VAL A 132 -3.45 -10.98 9.12
C VAL A 132 -4.02 -11.05 10.53
N SER A 133 -3.40 -11.88 11.39
CA SER A 133 -3.66 -11.92 12.84
C SER A 133 -2.33 -12.11 13.60
N PRO A 134 -2.04 -11.32 14.66
CA PRO A 134 -2.85 -10.22 15.19
C PRO A 134 -2.85 -9.01 14.25
N ALA A 135 -3.98 -8.33 14.18
CA ALA A 135 -4.17 -7.14 13.37
C ALA A 135 -4.45 -5.93 14.24
N GLY A 136 -4.19 -4.74 13.72
CA GLY A 136 -4.51 -3.50 14.42
C GLY A 136 -4.69 -2.33 13.48
N ASP A 137 -5.13 -1.22 14.06
CA ASP A 137 -5.27 0.05 13.36
C ASP A 137 -3.98 0.85 13.56
N VAL A 138 -3.25 1.09 12.46
CA VAL A 138 -2.01 1.88 12.42
C VAL A 138 -2.20 3.31 12.92
N PHE A 139 -3.44 3.80 12.93
CA PHE A 139 -3.80 5.12 13.45
C PHE A 139 -4.04 5.11 14.96
N GLN A 140 -4.18 3.93 15.58
CA GLN A 140 -4.32 3.79 17.03
C GLN A 140 -3.00 3.39 17.67
N GLU A 141 -2.35 2.35 17.14
CA GLU A 141 -1.13 1.80 17.72
C GLU A 141 -0.29 1.09 16.66
N ILE A 142 1.03 1.25 16.75
CA ILE A 142 2.01 0.47 16.01
C ILE A 142 2.88 -0.26 17.04
N PRO A 143 3.08 -1.58 16.93
CA PRO A 143 3.93 -2.33 17.85
C PRO A 143 5.34 -1.71 17.98
N PRO A 144 5.94 -1.67 19.17
CA PRO A 144 7.30 -1.19 19.34
C PRO A 144 8.33 -2.03 18.58
N ALA A 145 9.24 -1.38 17.88
CA ALA A 145 10.37 -2.00 17.18
C ALA A 145 11.49 -0.98 16.92
N ASP A 146 12.68 -1.45 16.54
CA ASP A 146 13.81 -0.57 16.20
C ASP A 146 13.55 0.23 14.91
N ALA A 147 12.73 -0.33 14.01
CA ALA A 147 12.31 0.33 12.79
C ALA A 147 10.86 -0.02 12.42
N VAL A 148 10.21 0.92 11.72
CA VAL A 148 8.92 0.71 11.07
C VAL A 148 9.12 0.80 9.57
N PHE A 149 8.64 -0.21 8.86
CA PHE A 149 8.64 -0.28 7.41
C PHE A 149 7.21 -0.07 6.88
N LEU A 150 7.05 0.84 5.92
CA LEU A 150 5.76 1.16 5.31
C LEU A 150 5.89 1.25 3.79
N LYS A 151 5.34 0.28 3.07
CA LYS A 151 5.17 0.34 1.61
C LYS A 151 3.76 0.87 1.29
N VAL A 152 3.65 2.16 0.98
CA VAL A 152 2.36 2.82 0.71
C VAL A 152 1.66 2.20 -0.50
N SER A 153 0.51 1.54 -0.30
CA SER A 153 -0.38 1.04 -1.37
C SER A 153 -1.73 1.77 -1.47
N SER A 154 -2.04 2.71 -0.57
CA SER A 154 -3.10 3.70 -0.79
C SER A 154 -2.96 4.88 0.17
N SER A 155 -2.77 6.08 -0.35
CA SER A 155 -2.66 7.32 0.42
C SER A 155 -4.00 7.69 1.09
N ARG A 156 -4.01 7.81 2.43
CA ARG A 156 -4.82 8.84 3.09
C ARG A 156 -3.97 10.11 3.14
N SER A 157 -4.47 11.20 2.59
CA SER A 157 -3.92 12.53 2.88
C SER A 157 -4.34 12.93 4.29
N TYR A 158 -3.42 13.53 5.05
CA TYR A 158 -3.77 14.32 6.22
C TYR A 158 -4.26 15.69 5.75
N ASP A 159 -5.50 16.05 6.11
CA ASP A 159 -5.91 17.45 6.20
C ASP A 159 -5.71 17.88 7.66
N THR A 160 -4.68 18.68 7.94
CA THR A 160 -4.69 19.58 9.10
C THR A 160 -5.27 20.92 8.65
N PRO A 161 -6.17 21.54 9.44
CA PRO A 161 -6.83 22.78 9.05
C PRO A 161 -5.92 23.98 9.35
N SER A 162 -4.85 24.16 8.58
CA SER A 162 -4.28 25.49 8.40
C SER A 162 -3.43 25.56 7.14
N HIS A 163 -3.79 26.51 6.28
CA HIS A 163 -3.08 26.94 5.06
C HIS A 163 -3.34 26.11 3.79
N ASN A 164 -4.27 26.66 2.99
CA ASN A 164 -4.37 26.57 1.53
C ASN A 164 -3.12 26.03 0.82
N MET A 165 -3.14 24.75 0.48
CA MET A 165 -2.45 24.25 -0.71
C MET A 165 -3.14 22.95 -1.15
N LYS A 166 -3.92 23.02 -2.23
CA LYS A 166 -4.35 21.82 -2.95
C LYS A 166 -3.12 21.21 -3.62
N SER A 167 -2.32 20.44 -2.89
CA SER A 167 -1.20 19.69 -3.45
C SER A 167 -1.65 18.30 -3.87
N HIS A 168 -1.74 18.16 -5.19
CA HIS A 168 -1.63 16.97 -6.03
C HIS A 168 -1.21 15.66 -5.35
N PHE A 169 -1.93 14.58 -5.66
CA PHE A 169 -1.31 13.29 -5.98
C PHE A 169 -2.06 12.60 -7.13
N PHE A 170 -1.46 12.63 -8.31
CA PHE A 170 -1.72 11.63 -9.34
C PHE A 170 -0.96 10.37 -8.90
N SER A 171 -1.66 9.29 -8.61
CA SER A 171 -1.02 7.99 -8.41
C SER A 171 -0.52 7.47 -9.76
N SER A 172 0.66 7.93 -10.17
CA SER A 172 1.47 7.22 -11.15
C SER A 172 2.01 5.97 -10.47
N PHE A 173 1.71 4.82 -11.06
CA PHE A 173 2.46 3.59 -10.90
C PHE A 173 3.96 3.90 -10.83
N ASN A 174 4.63 3.39 -9.79
CA ASN A 174 6.04 3.58 -9.46
C ASN A 174 6.50 5.01 -9.13
N ALA A 175 6.69 5.25 -7.84
CA ALA A 175 7.80 6.05 -7.36
C ALA A 175 8.33 5.43 -6.07
N CYS A 176 9.63 5.18 -6.00
CA CYS A 176 10.36 4.96 -4.76
C CYS A 176 9.88 5.96 -3.71
N SER A 177 9.38 5.48 -2.57
CA SER A 177 9.26 6.29 -1.36
C SER A 177 9.48 5.35 -0.19
N GLY A 178 10.75 5.20 0.15
CA GLY A 178 11.13 4.71 1.46
C GLY A 178 10.77 5.77 2.50
N TYR A 179 10.17 5.32 3.59
CA TYR A 179 10.25 5.97 4.88
C TYR A 179 10.68 4.88 5.88
N CYS A 180 11.99 4.75 6.07
CA CYS A 180 12.51 4.24 7.34
C CYS A 180 12.49 5.45 8.28
N ALA A 181 11.50 5.54 9.16
CA ALA A 181 11.53 6.54 10.22
C ALA A 181 12.56 6.09 11.26
N THR A 182 13.80 6.58 11.15
CA THR A 182 14.77 6.44 12.23
C THR A 182 14.49 7.49 13.30
N GLY A 183 14.12 7.05 14.50
CA GLY A 183 14.25 7.83 15.71
C GLY A 183 12.95 8.28 16.37
N ALA A 184 12.52 7.52 17.38
CA ALA A 184 12.10 8.11 18.65
C ALA A 184 12.44 7.11 19.76
N THR A 185 13.63 7.27 20.33
CA THR A 185 13.96 6.73 21.65
C THR A 185 12.94 7.25 22.66
N ASN A 186 12.28 6.35 23.38
CA ASN A 186 11.98 6.56 24.79
C ASN A 186 12.08 5.21 25.49
N HIS A 187 13.16 5.06 26.26
CA HIS A 187 13.21 4.11 27.36
C HIS A 187 12.11 4.49 28.35
N VAL A 188 11.11 3.62 28.55
CA VAL A 188 10.89 2.78 29.74
C VAL A 188 10.00 1.61 29.31
#